data_AF-A0A7J4G0Q7-F1
#
_entry.id   AF-A0A7J4G0Q7-F1
#
_cell.length_a   1.000
_cell.length_b   1.000
_cell.length_c   1.000
_cell.angle_alpha   90.00
_cell.angle_beta   90.00
_cell.angle_gamma   90.00
#
_symmetry.space_group_name_H-M   'P 1'
#
loop_
_entity.id
_entity.type
_entity.pdbx_description
1 polymer ?
#
loop_
_entity_poly.entity_id
_entity_poly.type
_entity_poly.pdbx_seq_one_letter_code
_entity_poly.pdbx_strand_id
1 'polypeptide(L)'
;MFNRIKKLKDRDKIPLIAVTLVSIIIISFILIFFSMLTEEFPEPDNIVDKQGTLRYDTTLFKVYIVRYPVQGTIVPFTVENKTLKIGISADRDKLNFGVLPQTLSVRKFLNLKNREDSKARICVRTYGTIRDFVNITEDTFILEKEEYREVQLTFSGDRVGNYTGEIDVITKKMRYDFMEPLLPLTRC
;
A
#
# COMPACT_ATOMS: atom_id res chain seq x y z
N MET A 1 36.69 34.34 49.84
CA MET A 1 36.74 32.86 49.86
C MET A 1 35.44 32.18 49.38
N PHE A 2 34.27 32.81 49.48
CA PHE A 2 32.97 32.21 49.10
C PHE A 2 32.72 31.97 47.59
N ASN A 3 33.44 32.63 46.68
CA ASN A 3 33.21 32.47 45.23
C ASN A 3 33.73 31.16 44.63
N ARG A 4 34.61 30.41 45.31
CA ARG A 4 35.13 29.12 44.78
C ARG A 4 34.17 27.94 45.00
N ILE A 5 33.37 27.96 46.06
CA ILE A 5 32.45 26.86 46.40
C ILE A 5 31.25 26.84 45.45
N LYS A 6 30.75 28.00 45.03
CA LYS A 6 29.64 28.11 44.07
C LYS A 6 30.00 27.55 42.69
N LYS A 7 31.27 27.64 42.28
CA LYS A 7 31.77 27.19 40.98
C LYS A 7 31.92 25.66 40.89
N LEU A 8 32.08 24.96 42.02
CA LEU A 8 32.13 23.50 42.04
C LEU A 8 30.74 22.88 41.95
N LYS A 9 29.72 23.51 42.54
CA LYS A 9 28.32 23.01 42.53
C LYS A 9 27.63 23.06 41.16
N ASP A 10 28.08 23.93 40.26
CA ASP A 10 27.54 23.98 38.88
C ASP A 10 28.16 22.93 37.95
N ARG A 11 29.33 22.37 38.29
CA ARG A 11 30.02 21.40 37.44
C ARG A 11 29.31 20.04 37.41
N ASP A 12 28.62 19.69 38.50
CA ASP A 12 27.88 18.43 38.63
C ASP A 12 26.51 18.45 37.94
N LYS A 13 25.98 19.63 37.56
CA LYS A 13 24.68 19.76 36.88
C LYS A 13 24.75 19.57 35.37
N ILE A 14 25.90 19.87 34.77
CA ILE A 14 26.14 19.74 33.33
C ILE A 14 25.93 18.29 32.83
N PRO A 15 26.46 17.24 33.47
CA PRO A 15 26.25 15.87 32.99
C PRO A 15 24.79 15.44 33.09
N LEU A 16 24.06 15.87 34.12
CA LEU A 16 22.64 15.53 34.26
C LEU A 16 21.80 16.15 33.13
N ILE A 17 22.02 17.44 32.81
CA ILE A 17 21.31 18.11 31.72
C ILE A 17 21.63 17.43 30.38
N ALA A 18 22.90 17.12 30.12
CA ALA A 18 23.30 16.45 28.89
C ALA A 18 22.64 15.07 28.73
N VAL A 19 22.62 14.26 29.80
CA VAL A 19 21.94 12.94 29.79
C VAL A 19 20.45 13.08 29.54
N THR A 20 19.78 14.05 30.19
CA THR A 20 18.36 14.29 29.95
C THR A 20 18.07 14.71 28.51
N LEU A 21 18.87 15.60 27.92
CA LEU A 21 18.70 16.01 26.52
C LEU A 21 18.89 14.85 25.54
N VAL A 22 19.94 14.04 25.73
CA VAL A 22 20.19 12.85 24.90
C VAL A 22 19.02 11.86 25.02
N SER A 23 18.50 11.63 26.23
CA SER A 23 17.36 10.73 26.43
C SER A 23 16.10 11.21 25.70
N ILE A 24 15.82 12.52 25.71
CA ILE A 24 14.67 13.11 25.00
C ILE A 24 14.82 12.92 23.49
N ILE A 25 16.02 13.10 22.95
CA ILE A 25 16.30 12.89 21.52
C ILE A 25 16.07 11.43 21.14
N ILE A 26 16.56 10.48 21.95
CA ILE A 26 16.38 9.05 21.71
C ILE A 26 14.89 8.67 21.77
N ILE A 27 14.17 9.13 22.79
CA ILE A 27 12.73 8.84 22.93
C ILE A 27 11.95 9.44 21.76
N SER A 28 12.26 10.68 21.36
CA SER A 28 11.65 11.31 20.18
C SER A 28 11.90 10.50 18.92
N PHE A 29 13.13 10.01 18.72
CA PHE A 29 13.48 9.16 17.59
C PHE A 29 12.70 7.84 17.61
N ILE A 30 12.57 7.20 18.77
CA ILE A 30 11.77 5.97 18.94
C ILE A 30 10.30 6.21 18.63
N LEU A 31 9.72 7.32 19.10
CA LEU A 31 8.32 7.66 18.82
C LEU A 31 8.09 7.92 17.31
N ILE A 32 9.00 8.65 16.66
CA ILE A 32 8.95 8.88 15.21
C ILE A 32 9.07 7.55 14.46
N PHE A 33 10.03 6.71 14.84
CA PHE A 33 10.20 5.39 14.24
C PHE A 33 8.97 4.50 14.43
N PHE A 34 8.38 4.48 15.62
CA PHE A 34 7.16 3.72 15.90
C PHE A 34 5.95 4.25 15.10
N SER A 35 5.84 5.57 14.92
CA SER A 35 4.80 6.17 14.07
C SER A 35 4.91 5.72 12.60
N MET A 36 6.14 5.52 12.08
CA MET A 36 6.35 4.99 10.72
C MET A 36 5.90 3.54 10.55
N LEU A 37 5.90 2.76 11.63
CA LEU A 37 5.53 1.34 11.62
C LEU A 37 4.03 1.09 11.79
N THR A 38 3.27 2.10 12.23
CA THR A 38 1.86 1.95 12.63
C THR A 38 0.87 2.68 11.73
N GLU A 39 1.36 3.35 10.68
CA GLU A 39 0.51 4.03 9.71
C GLU A 39 -0.22 2.98 8.85
N GLU A 40 -1.49 2.71 9.20
CA GLU A 40 -2.42 1.90 8.40
C GLU A 40 -3.29 2.82 7.55
N PHE A 41 -3.53 2.43 6.29
CA PHE A 41 -4.47 3.15 5.44
C PHE A 41 -5.90 2.72 5.80
N PRO A 42 -6.83 3.67 6.06
CA PRO A 42 -8.19 3.32 6.37
C PRO A 42 -8.83 2.60 5.17
N GLU A 43 -9.61 1.57 5.47
CA GLU A 43 -10.43 0.95 4.43
C GLU A 43 -11.41 2.00 3.86
N PRO A 44 -11.66 1.95 2.55
CA PRO A 44 -12.54 2.90 1.89
C PRO A 44 -14.00 2.70 2.35
N ASP A 45 -14.65 3.79 2.79
CA ASP A 45 -16.06 3.74 3.23
C ASP A 45 -17.02 3.36 2.09
N ASN A 46 -16.67 3.68 0.84
CA ASN A 46 -17.49 3.42 -0.33
C ASN A 46 -16.62 2.94 -1.51
N ILE A 47 -17.13 1.93 -2.23
CA ILE A 47 -16.52 1.42 -3.46
C ILE A 47 -16.68 2.46 -4.56
N VAL A 48 -15.60 2.74 -5.31
CA VAL A 48 -15.65 3.67 -6.45
C VAL A 48 -16.31 3.02 -7.66
N ASP A 49 -17.09 3.79 -8.41
CA ASP A 49 -17.67 3.35 -9.70
C ASP A 49 -16.77 3.68 -10.90
N LYS A 50 -15.78 4.57 -10.71
CA LYS A 50 -14.85 5.03 -11.74
C LYS A 50 -13.45 5.09 -11.18
N GLN A 51 -12.46 4.90 -12.04
CA GLN A 51 -11.07 5.07 -11.67
C GLN A 51 -10.84 6.47 -11.09
N GLY A 52 -10.18 6.52 -9.93
CA GLY A 52 -9.86 7.77 -9.24
C GLY A 52 -8.45 7.76 -8.67
N THR A 53 -7.93 8.95 -8.39
CA THR A 53 -6.63 9.12 -7.73
C THR A 53 -6.79 10.01 -6.52
N LEU A 54 -6.32 9.55 -5.36
CA LEU A 54 -6.22 10.31 -4.12
C LEU A 54 -4.76 10.60 -3.82
N ARG A 55 -4.49 11.75 -3.23
CA ARG A 55 -3.14 12.15 -2.80
C ARG A 55 -3.17 12.64 -1.37
N TYR A 56 -2.27 12.10 -0.57
CA TYR A 56 -2.04 12.51 0.81
C TYR A 56 -0.58 12.84 1.00
N ASP A 57 -0.29 14.01 1.55
CA ASP A 57 1.07 14.40 1.90
C ASP A 57 1.15 14.43 3.44
N THR A 58 1.92 13.50 4.02
CA THR A 58 2.23 13.51 5.44
C THR A 58 3.57 14.21 5.68
N THR A 59 3.99 14.30 6.94
CA THR A 59 5.30 14.86 7.29
C THR A 59 6.44 14.05 6.67
N LEU A 60 6.27 12.72 6.55
CA LEU A 60 7.33 11.80 6.14
C LEU A 60 7.13 11.24 4.74
N PHE A 61 5.88 11.18 4.27
CA PHE A 61 5.52 10.48 3.05
C PHE A 61 4.71 11.34 2.09
N LYS A 62 4.88 11.07 0.80
CA LYS A 62 3.90 11.39 -0.22
C LYS A 62 3.21 10.09 -0.60
N VAL A 63 1.89 10.05 -0.48
CA VAL A 63 1.08 8.87 -0.76
C VAL A 63 0.14 9.17 -1.92
N TYR A 64 0.13 8.29 -2.90
CA TYR A 64 -0.77 8.33 -4.05
C TYR A 64 -1.56 7.02 -4.08
N ILE A 65 -2.88 7.11 -4.06
CA ILE A 65 -3.75 5.94 -4.10
C ILE A 65 -4.53 5.99 -5.41
N VAL A 66 -4.27 5.05 -6.31
CA VAL A 66 -5.06 4.88 -7.54
C VAL A 66 -6.08 3.78 -7.28
N ARG A 67 -7.36 4.12 -7.35
CA ARG A 67 -8.49 3.24 -7.04
C ARG A 67 -9.10 2.75 -8.34
N TYR A 68 -9.17 1.43 -8.52
CA TYR A 68 -9.74 0.80 -9.71
C TYR A 68 -11.03 0.06 -9.35
N PRO A 69 -12.19 0.40 -9.95
CA PRO A 69 -13.40 -0.40 -9.80
C PRO A 69 -13.16 -1.79 -10.39
N VAL A 70 -13.51 -2.84 -9.65
CA VAL A 70 -13.34 -4.22 -10.11
C VAL A 70 -14.65 -5.00 -9.99
N GLN A 71 -14.88 -5.87 -10.97
CA GLN A 71 -16.05 -6.75 -10.98
C GLN A 71 -15.73 -8.07 -11.65
N GLY A 72 -16.43 -9.12 -11.24
CA GLY A 72 -16.35 -10.44 -11.84
C GLY A 72 -17.57 -11.26 -11.48
N THR A 73 -18.06 -12.06 -12.42
CA THR A 73 -19.21 -12.94 -12.20
C THR A 73 -18.76 -14.38 -12.32
N ILE A 74 -19.08 -15.19 -11.31
CA ILE A 74 -18.85 -16.63 -11.33
C ILE A 74 -20.17 -17.33 -11.66
N VAL A 75 -20.17 -18.18 -12.69
CA VAL A 75 -21.34 -18.95 -13.16
C VAL A 75 -21.11 -20.45 -12.97
N PRO A 76 -22.18 -21.26 -12.83
CA PRO A 76 -22.03 -22.70 -12.72
C PRO A 76 -21.33 -23.28 -13.96
N PHE A 77 -20.51 -24.31 -13.73
CA PHE A 77 -19.88 -25.05 -14.83
C PHE A 77 -20.90 -26.01 -15.45
N THR A 78 -21.75 -25.49 -16.34
CA THR A 78 -22.77 -26.29 -17.02
C THR A 78 -22.30 -26.67 -18.43
N VAL A 79 -22.05 -27.96 -18.65
CA VAL A 79 -21.60 -28.52 -19.95
C VAL A 79 -22.80 -28.93 -20.84
N GLU A 80 -24.04 -28.71 -20.38
CA GLU A 80 -25.25 -29.29 -21.00
C GLU A 80 -25.44 -28.96 -22.49
N ASN A 81 -24.84 -27.89 -23.02
CA ASN A 81 -24.92 -27.53 -24.45
C ASN A 81 -23.55 -27.39 -25.15
N LYS A 82 -22.47 -27.98 -24.62
CA LYS A 82 -21.09 -27.88 -25.14
C LYS A 82 -20.57 -26.44 -25.37
N THR A 83 -21.24 -25.43 -24.81
CA THR A 83 -20.93 -24.01 -25.04
C THR A 83 -20.46 -23.39 -23.73
N LEU A 84 -19.15 -23.17 -23.65
CA LEU A 84 -18.52 -22.48 -22.54
C LEU A 84 -18.76 -20.97 -22.70
N LYS A 85 -19.52 -20.37 -21.78
CA LYS A 85 -19.73 -18.91 -21.76
C LYS A 85 -18.54 -18.24 -21.09
N ILE A 86 -17.64 -17.66 -21.88
CA ILE A 86 -16.55 -16.79 -21.41
C ILE A 86 -16.85 -15.38 -21.87
N GLY A 87 -16.98 -14.45 -20.92
CA GLY A 87 -17.07 -13.02 -21.21
C GLY A 87 -15.73 -12.34 -20.98
N ILE A 88 -15.16 -11.67 -21.98
CA ILE A 88 -13.94 -10.87 -21.84
C ILE A 88 -14.32 -9.39 -21.92
N SER A 89 -13.88 -8.59 -20.95
CA SER A 89 -14.07 -7.14 -20.98
C SER A 89 -12.86 -6.43 -21.60
N ALA A 90 -13.12 -5.49 -22.51
CA ALA A 90 -12.10 -4.63 -23.13
C ALA A 90 -11.99 -3.24 -22.47
N ASP A 91 -12.67 -3.04 -21.34
CA ASP A 91 -12.71 -1.75 -20.65
C ASP A 91 -11.32 -1.34 -20.13
N ARG A 92 -11.03 -0.05 -20.23
CA ARG A 92 -9.75 0.55 -19.79
C ARG A 92 -9.85 1.29 -18.47
N ASP A 93 -11.07 1.68 -18.10
CA ASP A 93 -11.44 2.49 -16.94
C ASP A 93 -11.85 1.64 -15.73
N LYS A 94 -12.10 0.34 -15.94
CA LYS A 94 -12.45 -0.62 -14.89
C LYS A 94 -11.78 -1.97 -15.10
N LEU A 95 -11.47 -2.65 -14.00
CA LEU A 95 -10.88 -3.98 -14.04
C LEU A 95 -11.98 -5.05 -13.98
N ASN A 96 -12.63 -5.28 -15.13
CA ASN A 96 -13.70 -6.27 -15.24
C ASN A 96 -13.17 -7.64 -15.68
N PHE A 97 -13.24 -8.64 -14.81
CA PHE A 97 -12.84 -10.03 -15.09
C PHE A 97 -13.87 -10.80 -15.93
N GLY A 98 -15.04 -10.21 -16.18
CA GLY A 98 -16.09 -10.77 -17.01
C GLY A 98 -16.84 -11.91 -16.33
N VAL A 99 -17.27 -12.88 -17.14
CA VAL A 99 -18.04 -14.05 -16.68
C VAL A 99 -17.15 -15.27 -16.74
N LEU A 100 -16.96 -15.90 -15.58
CA LEU A 100 -16.06 -17.01 -15.37
C LEU A 100 -16.82 -18.23 -14.83
N PRO A 101 -16.76 -19.38 -15.51
CA PRO A 101 -17.25 -20.64 -14.93
C PRO A 101 -16.49 -21.00 -13.65
N GLN A 102 -17.18 -21.63 -12.69
CA GLN A 102 -16.55 -22.20 -11.49
C GLN A 102 -15.31 -23.00 -11.85
N THR A 103 -14.30 -23.01 -10.96
CA THR A 103 -13.02 -23.75 -11.08
C THR A 103 -12.05 -23.24 -12.16
N LEU A 104 -12.49 -22.33 -13.03
CA LEU A 104 -11.59 -21.64 -13.95
C LEU A 104 -11.00 -20.39 -13.31
N SER A 105 -9.94 -19.86 -13.91
CA SER A 105 -9.27 -18.64 -13.48
C SER A 105 -9.02 -17.70 -14.66
N VAL A 106 -9.18 -16.40 -14.45
CA VAL A 106 -8.80 -15.35 -15.40
C VAL A 106 -7.66 -14.53 -14.81
N ARG A 107 -6.67 -14.20 -15.63
CA ARG A 107 -5.54 -13.36 -15.24
C ARG A 107 -5.64 -12.00 -15.92
N LYS A 108 -5.32 -10.96 -15.17
CA LYS A 108 -5.09 -9.60 -15.66
C LYS A 108 -3.75 -9.10 -15.12
N PHE A 109 -3.19 -8.11 -15.78
CA PHE A 109 -1.88 -7.58 -15.43
C PHE A 109 -1.98 -6.07 -15.18
N LEU A 110 -1.43 -5.62 -14.07
CA LEU A 110 -1.20 -4.20 -13.78
C LEU A 110 0.23 -3.86 -14.16
N ASN A 111 0.37 -2.95 -15.13
CA ASN A 111 1.66 -2.47 -15.59
C ASN A 111 2.03 -1.21 -14.82
N LEU A 112 2.98 -1.32 -13.91
CA LEU A 112 3.42 -0.23 -13.06
C LEU A 112 4.79 0.27 -13.53
N LYS A 113 4.92 1.58 -13.63
CA LYS A 113 6.20 2.23 -13.90
C LYS A 113 6.42 3.34 -12.88
N ASN A 114 7.52 3.27 -12.16
CA ASN A 114 7.97 4.39 -11.36
C ASN A 114 8.65 5.42 -12.28
N ARG A 115 8.03 6.59 -12.46
CA ARG A 115 8.59 7.71 -13.27
C ARG A 115 9.24 8.79 -12.41
N GLU A 116 9.30 8.55 -11.11
CA GLU A 116 9.93 9.45 -10.17
C GLU A 116 11.42 9.14 -10.07
N ASP A 117 12.17 10.10 -9.53
CA ASP A 117 13.61 10.03 -9.36
C ASP A 117 14.07 9.27 -8.09
N SER A 118 13.14 8.65 -7.38
CA SER A 118 13.30 8.03 -6.07
C SER A 118 12.49 6.73 -5.99
N LYS A 119 12.89 5.80 -5.11
CA LYS A 119 12.18 4.55 -4.86
C LYS A 119 10.76 4.81 -4.35
N ALA A 120 9.85 3.95 -4.74
CA ALA A 120 8.48 3.97 -4.26
C ALA A 120 8.10 2.59 -3.72
N ARG A 121 7.47 2.56 -2.53
CA ARG A 121 6.84 1.35 -2.02
C ARG A 121 5.44 1.26 -2.61
N ILE A 122 5.14 0.14 -3.23
CA ILE A 122 3.84 -0.16 -3.82
C ILE A 122 3.13 -1.17 -2.94
N CYS A 123 1.85 -0.90 -2.68
CA CYS A 123 0.93 -1.79 -2.00
C CYS A 123 -0.32 -1.94 -2.86
N VAL A 124 -0.70 -3.16 -3.18
CA VAL A 124 -1.92 -3.49 -3.90
C VAL A 124 -2.89 -4.11 -2.90
N ARG A 125 -4.07 -3.51 -2.76
CA ARG A 125 -5.10 -3.95 -1.81
C ARG A 125 -6.42 -4.15 -2.54
N THR A 126 -7.16 -5.18 -2.16
CA THR A 126 -8.47 -5.49 -2.74
C THR A 126 -9.54 -5.37 -1.66
N TYR A 127 -10.64 -4.69 -1.99
CA TYR A 127 -11.77 -4.47 -1.10
C TYR A 127 -13.07 -4.96 -1.73
N GLY A 128 -14.13 -5.06 -0.92
CA GLY A 128 -15.46 -5.50 -1.36
C GLY A 128 -15.64 -7.02 -1.41
N THR A 129 -16.73 -7.47 -2.01
CA THR A 129 -17.12 -8.89 -2.05
C THR A 129 -16.21 -9.73 -2.95
N ILE A 130 -15.47 -9.09 -3.85
CA ILE A 130 -14.53 -9.73 -4.77
C ILE A 130 -13.18 -10.09 -4.12
N ARG A 131 -12.87 -9.54 -2.93
CA ARG A 131 -11.57 -9.67 -2.26
C ARG A 131 -11.12 -11.12 -2.13
N ASP A 132 -12.02 -12.00 -1.71
CA ASP A 132 -11.71 -13.40 -1.46
C ASP A 132 -11.47 -14.22 -2.74
N PHE A 133 -11.74 -13.64 -3.91
CA PHE A 133 -11.66 -14.29 -5.23
C PHE A 133 -10.53 -13.73 -6.11
N VAL A 134 -9.89 -12.64 -5.70
CA VAL A 134 -8.75 -12.04 -6.41
C VAL A 134 -7.47 -12.34 -5.65
N ASN A 135 -6.59 -13.11 -6.27
CA ASN A 135 -5.25 -13.38 -5.79
C ASN A 135 -4.23 -12.50 -6.54
N ILE A 136 -3.30 -11.90 -5.81
CA ILE A 136 -2.26 -11.00 -6.33
C ILE A 136 -0.90 -11.67 -6.11
N THR A 137 -0.11 -11.86 -7.16
CA THR A 137 1.18 -12.57 -7.05
C THR A 137 2.15 -11.88 -6.08
N GLU A 138 2.21 -10.55 -6.12
CA GLU A 138 3.02 -9.73 -5.22
C GLU A 138 2.21 -8.48 -4.89
N ASP A 139 1.73 -8.40 -3.65
CA ASP A 139 0.85 -7.32 -3.18
C ASP A 139 1.62 -6.16 -2.54
N THR A 140 2.89 -6.36 -2.22
CA THR A 140 3.74 -5.38 -1.54
C THR A 140 5.17 -5.49 -2.02
N PHE A 141 5.71 -4.41 -2.59
CA PHE A 141 7.09 -4.39 -3.11
C PHE A 141 7.64 -2.97 -3.24
N ILE A 142 8.92 -2.86 -3.59
CA ILE A 142 9.57 -1.58 -3.89
C ILE A 142 9.84 -1.54 -5.39
N LEU A 143 9.43 -0.44 -6.02
CA LEU A 143 9.86 -0.06 -7.36
C LEU A 143 11.04 0.91 -7.25
N GLU A 144 12.17 0.50 -7.81
CA GLU A 144 13.33 1.35 -8.01
C GLU A 144 13.02 2.50 -8.98
N LYS A 145 13.91 3.49 -9.04
CA LYS A 145 13.81 4.60 -9.98
C LYS A 145 13.75 4.08 -11.42
N GLU A 146 12.81 4.60 -12.22
CA GLU A 146 12.57 4.19 -13.61
C GLU A 146 12.23 2.71 -13.82
N GLU A 147 12.03 1.93 -12.73
CA GLU A 147 11.69 0.52 -12.83
C GLU A 147 10.28 0.34 -13.39
N TYR A 148 10.17 -0.66 -14.27
CA TYR A 148 8.91 -1.20 -14.77
C TYR A 148 8.67 -2.56 -14.13
N ARG A 149 7.47 -2.79 -13.61
CA ARG A 149 7.05 -4.09 -13.09
C ARG A 149 5.62 -4.40 -13.49
N GLU A 150 5.39 -5.66 -13.80
CA GLU A 150 4.06 -6.21 -14.09
C GLU A 150 3.57 -7.00 -12.87
N VAL A 151 2.35 -6.71 -12.40
CA VAL A 151 1.70 -7.42 -11.28
C VAL A 151 0.52 -8.22 -11.82
N GLN A 152 0.55 -9.54 -11.64
CA GLN A 152 -0.54 -10.42 -12.05
C GLN A 152 -1.65 -10.45 -10.99
N LEU A 153 -2.87 -10.18 -11.43
CA LEU A 153 -4.12 -10.36 -10.71
C LEU A 153 -4.82 -11.61 -11.25
N THR A 154 -5.19 -12.53 -10.37
CA THR A 154 -5.87 -13.78 -10.74
C THR A 154 -7.24 -13.80 -10.09
N PHE A 155 -8.30 -13.79 -10.90
CA PHE A 155 -9.67 -13.96 -10.43
C PHE A 155 -10.11 -15.41 -10.62
N SER A 156 -10.55 -16.05 -9.55
CA SER A 156 -11.03 -17.43 -9.55
C SER A 156 -11.95 -17.68 -8.37
N GLY A 157 -12.88 -18.64 -8.52
CA GLY A 157 -13.68 -19.06 -7.38
C GLY A 157 -14.57 -20.26 -7.67
N ASP A 158 -15.18 -20.74 -6.60
CA ASP A 158 -16.05 -21.91 -6.53
C ASP A 158 -17.50 -21.54 -6.22
N ARG A 159 -17.77 -20.33 -5.74
CA ARG A 159 -19.11 -19.84 -5.41
C ARG A 159 -19.70 -19.02 -6.55
N VAL A 160 -20.86 -19.44 -7.06
CA VAL A 160 -21.62 -18.69 -8.07
C VAL A 160 -22.09 -17.35 -7.48
N GLY A 161 -21.92 -16.27 -8.22
CA GLY A 161 -22.30 -14.94 -7.75
C GLY A 161 -21.73 -13.82 -8.61
N ASN A 162 -22.25 -12.61 -8.38
CA ASN A 162 -21.65 -11.39 -8.90
C ASN A 162 -20.85 -10.73 -7.78
N TYR A 163 -19.57 -10.49 -8.02
CA TYR A 163 -18.64 -9.95 -7.06
C TYR A 163 -18.14 -8.59 -7.54
N THR A 164 -18.18 -7.63 -6.64
CA THR A 164 -17.81 -6.24 -6.90
C THR A 164 -16.88 -5.76 -5.80
N GLY A 165 -16.09 -4.75 -6.12
CA GLY A 165 -15.13 -4.20 -5.20
C GLY A 165 -14.26 -3.17 -5.87
N GLU A 166 -13.11 -2.93 -5.26
CA GLU A 166 -12.07 -2.09 -5.83
C GLU A 166 -10.69 -2.64 -5.50
N ILE A 167 -9.74 -2.30 -6.35
CA ILE A 167 -8.31 -2.54 -6.14
C ILE A 167 -7.62 -1.20 -6.02
N ASP A 168 -6.95 -0.99 -4.91
CA ASP A 168 -6.15 0.20 -4.63
C ASP A 168 -4.68 -0.10 -4.87
N VAL A 169 -4.06 0.71 -5.72
CA VAL A 169 -2.60 0.76 -5.89
C VAL A 169 -2.09 1.95 -5.10
N ILE A 170 -1.60 1.67 -3.91
CA ILE A 170 -1.06 2.64 -2.97
C ILE A 170 0.44 2.78 -3.23
N THR A 171 0.87 3.97 -3.61
CA THR A 171 2.26 4.34 -3.84
C THR A 171 2.72 5.22 -2.70
N LYS A 172 3.69 4.76 -1.92
CA LYS A 172 4.28 5.49 -0.80
C LYS A 172 5.72 5.86 -1.12
N LYS A 173 6.03 7.16 -1.05
CA LYS A 173 7.36 7.72 -1.32
C LYS A 173 7.84 8.52 -0.13
N MET A 174 9.14 8.48 0.16
CA MET A 174 9.73 9.36 1.16
C MET A 174 9.65 10.81 0.69
N ARG A 175 9.30 11.71 1.61
CA ARG A 175 9.30 13.16 1.34
C ARG A 175 10.72 13.71 1.23
N TYR A 176 11.66 13.10 1.94
CA TYR A 176 13.06 13.51 2.03
C TYR A 176 13.99 12.39 1.54
N ASP A 177 14.88 12.71 0.61
CA ASP A 177 15.73 11.70 -0.06
C ASP A 177 16.66 10.98 0.91
N PHE A 178 17.18 11.67 1.93
CA PHE A 178 18.05 11.04 2.95
C PHE A 178 17.35 9.94 3.75
N MET A 179 16.01 9.89 3.72
CA MET A 179 15.19 8.88 4.41
C MET A 179 14.83 7.70 3.51
N GLU A 180 15.14 7.75 2.22
CA GLU A 180 14.85 6.69 1.25
C GLU A 180 15.33 5.29 1.70
N PRO A 181 16.49 5.11 2.35
CA PRO A 181 16.91 3.81 2.87
C PRO A 181 15.97 3.18 3.90
N LEU A 182 15.09 3.98 4.53
CA LEU A 182 14.12 3.52 5.52
C LEU A 182 12.81 3.04 4.88
N LEU A 183 12.58 3.33 3.59
CA LEU A 183 11.34 2.96 2.89
C LEU A 183 10.99 1.46 2.95
N PRO A 184 11.95 0.51 2.87
CA PRO A 184 11.65 -0.91 3.02
C PRO A 184 11.04 -1.29 4.38
N LEU A 185 11.36 -0.53 5.44
CA LEU A 185 10.88 -0.77 6.81
C LEU A 185 9.45 -0.25 7.03
N THR A 186 8.95 0.58 6.12
CA THR A 186 7.60 1.16 6.25
C THR A 186 6.54 0.12 5.89
N ARG A 187 5.41 0.18 6.60
CA ARG A 187 4.25 -0.63 6.26
C ARG A 187 3.44 -0.01 5.13
N CYS A 188 2.74 -0.91 4.45
CA CYS A 188 1.46 -0.66 3.84
C CYS A 188 0.42 -0.81 4.96
#